data_AF-A0A225SM11-F1
#
_entry.id   AF-A0A225SM11-F1
#
_cell.length_a   1.000
_cell.length_b   1.000
_cell.length_c   1.000
_cell.angle_alpha   90.00
_cell.angle_beta   90.00
_cell.angle_gamma   90.00
#
_symmetry.space_group_name_H-M   'P 1'
#
loop_
_entity.id
_entity.type
_entity.pdbx_description
1 polymer ?
#
loop_
_entity_poly.entity_id
_entity_poly.type
_entity_poly.pdbx_seq_one_letter_code
_entity_poly.pdbx_strand_id
1 'polypeptide(L)'
;MNNDHLISTLNDLIQISIDGEKGFRACADDAQERYIPYKETFMLRATECAQAALDLQDLVQRLGGEPASHSTLGGTLHRQWVNLKSAITGRDDESILEECERGEDAAVNAYRKALSEDLPTDIRLVIERQYQGVLANHDKVRSLRNEVRARKTA
;
A
#
# COMPACT_ATOMS: atom_id res chain seq x y z
N MET A 1 -17.98 5.30 18.36
CA MET A 1 -16.94 6.20 17.79
C MET A 1 -17.57 7.52 17.30
N ASN A 2 -16.87 8.67 17.27
CA ASN A 2 -17.38 9.92 16.64
C ASN A 2 -16.84 10.09 15.21
N ASN A 3 -17.43 11.02 14.43
CA ASN A 3 -17.03 11.22 13.03
C ASN A 3 -15.57 11.67 12.89
N ASP A 4 -15.05 12.50 13.80
CA ASP A 4 -13.67 12.98 13.73
C ASP A 4 -12.66 11.83 13.82
N HIS A 5 -12.88 10.89 14.74
CA HIS A 5 -12.02 9.71 14.89
C HIS A 5 -12.11 8.78 13.68
N LEU A 6 -13.32 8.60 13.14
CA LEU A 6 -13.55 7.81 11.94
C LEU A 6 -12.89 8.43 10.70
N ILE A 7 -13.02 9.73 10.52
CA ILE A 7 -12.35 10.52 9.47
C ILE A 7 -10.84 10.38 9.61
N SER A 8 -10.28 10.49 10.82
CA SER A 8 -8.85 10.28 11.06
C SER A 8 -8.40 8.87 10.67
N THR A 9 -9.17 7.85 11.05
CA THR A 9 -8.86 6.44 10.72
C THR A 9 -8.87 6.20 9.21
N LEU A 10 -9.86 6.75 8.50
CA LEU A 10 -9.94 6.65 7.05
C LEU A 10 -8.81 7.42 6.37
N ASN A 11 -8.46 8.61 6.88
CA ASN A 11 -7.34 9.39 6.36
C ASN A 11 -6.00 8.66 6.54
N ASP A 12 -5.77 7.96 7.64
CA ASP A 12 -4.58 7.11 7.79
C ASP A 12 -4.51 6.03 6.69
N LEU A 13 -5.63 5.36 6.39
CA LEU A 13 -5.71 4.37 5.32
C LEU A 13 -5.55 4.96 3.91
N ILE A 14 -6.06 6.18 3.68
CA ILE A 14 -5.88 6.91 2.41
C ILE A 14 -4.39 7.19 2.19
N GLN A 15 -3.68 7.66 3.21
CA GLN A 15 -2.25 7.95 3.10
C GLN A 15 -1.44 6.69 2.76
N ILE A 16 -1.74 5.58 3.44
CA ILE A 16 -1.10 4.29 3.18
C ILE A 16 -1.38 3.80 1.77
N SER A 17 -2.61 3.97 1.29
CA SER A 17 -2.99 3.57 -0.08
C SER A 17 -2.28 4.45 -1.13
N ILE A 18 -2.17 5.75 -0.91
CA ILE A 18 -1.43 6.67 -1.78
C ILE A 18 0.08 6.32 -1.81
N ASP A 19 0.66 6.03 -0.65
CA ASP A 19 2.06 5.65 -0.55
C ASP A 19 2.31 4.29 -1.19
N GLY A 20 1.39 3.33 -1.04
CA GLY A 20 1.41 2.05 -1.73
C GLY A 20 1.33 2.19 -3.25
N GLU A 21 0.47 3.08 -3.78
CA GLU A 21 0.41 3.36 -5.22
C GLU A 21 1.77 3.83 -5.75
N LYS A 22 2.35 4.86 -5.12
CA LYS A 22 3.68 5.37 -5.50
C LYS A 22 4.71 4.25 -5.40
N GLY A 23 4.69 3.56 -4.26
CA GLY A 23 5.25 2.25 -3.93
C GLY A 23 5.49 1.36 -5.15
N PHE A 24 4.38 0.80 -5.58
CA PHE A 24 4.34 -0.18 -6.63
C PHE A 24 4.65 0.38 -8.00
N ARG A 25 4.34 1.66 -8.28
CA ARG A 25 4.76 2.27 -9.55
C ARG A 25 6.28 2.28 -9.71
N ALA A 26 7.05 2.64 -8.68
CA ALA A 26 8.51 2.55 -8.83
C ALA A 26 9.02 1.10 -8.81
N CYS A 27 8.42 0.18 -8.02
CA CYS A 27 8.77 -1.25 -8.12
C CYS A 27 8.52 -1.75 -9.58
N ALA A 28 7.48 -1.27 -10.27
CA ALA A 28 7.17 -1.62 -11.66
C ALA A 28 8.11 -0.99 -12.70
N ASP A 29 8.43 0.30 -12.56
CA ASP A 29 9.34 1.01 -13.46
C ASP A 29 10.73 0.35 -13.43
N ASP A 30 11.24 0.05 -12.24
CA ASP A 30 12.51 -0.66 -12.07
C ASP A 30 12.46 -2.09 -12.67
N ALA A 31 11.37 -2.84 -12.43
CA ALA A 31 11.19 -4.16 -13.03
C ALA A 31 11.19 -4.11 -14.57
N GLN A 32 10.67 -3.02 -15.16
CA GLN A 32 10.73 -2.81 -16.61
C GLN A 32 12.16 -2.60 -17.09
N GLU A 33 12.92 -1.72 -16.45
CA GLU A 33 14.31 -1.41 -16.82
C GLU A 33 15.21 -2.65 -16.77
N ARG A 34 14.92 -3.56 -15.83
CA ARG A 34 15.70 -4.79 -15.61
C ARG A 34 15.12 -6.04 -16.31
N TYR A 35 14.07 -5.89 -17.12
CA TYR A 35 13.39 -6.98 -17.86
C TYR A 35 12.87 -8.13 -16.99
N ILE A 36 12.29 -7.76 -15.85
CA ILE A 36 11.85 -8.68 -14.81
C ILE A 36 10.34 -9.03 -14.98
N PRO A 37 9.93 -10.30 -14.79
CA PRO A 37 8.59 -10.77 -15.17
C PRO A 37 7.44 -10.31 -14.25
N TYR A 38 7.70 -9.59 -13.16
CA TYR A 38 6.67 -9.20 -12.17
C TYR A 38 6.25 -7.72 -12.24
N LYS A 39 6.64 -6.98 -13.29
CA LYS A 39 6.15 -5.62 -13.56
C LYS A 39 4.62 -5.53 -13.52
N GLU A 40 3.94 -6.44 -14.21
CA GLU A 40 2.47 -6.44 -14.30
C GLU A 40 1.81 -6.61 -12.93
N THR A 41 2.42 -7.43 -12.05
CA THR A 41 1.96 -7.60 -10.67
C THR A 41 2.03 -6.26 -9.93
N PHE A 42 3.16 -5.56 -9.99
CA PHE A 42 3.30 -4.26 -9.34
C PHE A 42 2.36 -3.21 -9.94
N MET A 43 2.19 -3.15 -11.26
CA MET A 43 1.26 -2.22 -11.89
C MET A 43 -0.19 -2.46 -11.45
N LEU A 44 -0.63 -3.72 -11.38
CA LEU A 44 -1.95 -4.07 -10.88
C LEU A 44 -2.14 -3.57 -9.44
N ARG A 45 -1.14 -3.73 -8.59
CA ARG A 45 -1.20 -3.25 -7.20
C ARG A 45 -1.24 -1.75 -7.08
N ALA A 46 -0.47 -1.02 -7.90
CA ALA A 46 -0.57 0.42 -7.96
C ALA A 46 -2.01 0.87 -8.27
N THR A 47 -2.67 0.21 -9.23
CA THR A 47 -4.08 0.49 -9.57
C THR A 47 -5.03 0.19 -8.41
N GLU A 48 -4.85 -0.93 -7.71
CA GLU A 48 -5.70 -1.28 -6.57
C GLU A 48 -5.53 -0.31 -5.39
N CYS A 49 -4.30 0.11 -5.11
CA CYS A 49 -4.00 1.15 -4.12
C CYS A 49 -4.65 2.49 -4.47
N ALA A 50 -4.59 2.90 -5.73
CA ALA A 50 -5.25 4.12 -6.21
C ALA A 50 -6.77 4.04 -6.02
N GLN A 51 -7.39 2.91 -6.37
CA GLN A 51 -8.82 2.71 -6.17
C GLN A 51 -9.21 2.70 -4.69
N ALA A 52 -8.39 2.06 -3.84
CA ALA A 52 -8.63 2.04 -2.40
C ALA A 52 -8.61 3.45 -1.80
N ALA A 53 -7.65 4.29 -2.21
CA ALA A 53 -7.62 5.69 -1.82
C ALA A 53 -8.90 6.41 -2.22
N LEU A 54 -9.34 6.30 -3.48
CA LEU A 54 -10.56 6.95 -3.97
C LEU A 54 -11.81 6.55 -3.17
N ASP A 55 -11.99 5.25 -2.92
CA ASP A 55 -13.13 4.73 -2.16
C ASP A 55 -13.14 5.29 -0.73
N LEU A 56 -11.98 5.36 -0.07
CA LEU A 56 -11.86 5.89 1.29
C LEU A 56 -12.06 7.42 1.32
N GLN A 57 -11.58 8.14 0.31
CA GLN A 57 -11.77 9.59 0.20
C GLN A 57 -13.25 9.95 0.05
N ASP A 58 -14.03 9.17 -0.71
CA ASP A 58 -15.48 9.34 -0.81
C ASP A 58 -16.17 9.12 0.55
N LEU A 59 -15.75 8.12 1.32
CA LEU A 59 -16.27 7.92 2.68
C LEU A 59 -15.96 9.11 3.61
N VAL A 60 -14.75 9.67 3.56
CA VAL A 60 -14.38 10.86 4.36
C VAL A 60 -15.27 12.06 3.99
N GLN A 61 -15.51 12.30 2.70
CA GLN A 61 -16.37 13.39 2.25
C GLN A 61 -17.82 13.21 2.74
N ARG A 62 -18.37 11.99 2.67
CA ARG A 62 -19.72 11.68 3.18
C ARG A 62 -19.88 11.92 4.68
N LEU A 63 -18.80 11.75 5.43
CA LEU A 63 -18.76 12.03 6.87
C LEU A 63 -18.60 13.54 7.19
N GLY A 64 -18.45 14.38 6.16
CA GLY A 64 -18.24 15.83 6.29
C GLY A 64 -16.79 16.23 6.54
N GLY A 65 -15.84 15.32 6.32
CA GLY A 65 -14.41 15.55 6.51
C GLY A 65 -13.67 15.98 5.24
N GLU A 66 -12.44 16.45 5.43
CA GLU A 66 -11.51 16.70 4.32
C GLU A 66 -10.65 15.44 4.07
N PRO A 67 -10.73 14.83 2.88
CA PRO A 67 -9.93 13.66 2.54
C PRO A 67 -8.45 14.02 2.35
N ALA A 68 -7.57 13.15 2.82
CA ALA A 68 -6.16 13.18 2.47
C ALA A 68 -6.00 13.00 0.95
N SER A 69 -4.96 13.60 0.38
CA SER A 69 -4.66 13.58 -1.05
C SER A 69 -3.15 13.77 -1.26
N HIS A 70 -2.67 13.55 -2.50
CA HIS A 70 -1.26 13.76 -2.80
C HIS A 70 -0.75 15.18 -2.44
N SER A 71 -1.61 16.20 -2.50
CA SER A 71 -1.26 17.60 -2.19
C SER A 71 -1.32 17.92 -0.71
N THR A 72 -2.27 17.35 0.05
CA THR A 72 -2.34 17.54 1.51
C THR A 72 -1.26 16.75 2.26
N LEU A 73 -0.67 15.75 1.58
CA LEU A 73 0.48 14.97 2.03
C LEU A 73 1.84 15.67 1.94
N GLY A 74 1.90 16.96 1.57
CA GLY A 74 3.13 17.73 1.30
C GLY A 74 4.16 17.80 2.43
N GLY A 75 3.90 17.24 3.62
CA GLY A 75 4.85 17.12 4.73
C GLY A 75 5.08 15.69 5.27
N THR A 76 4.25 14.72 4.88
CA THR A 76 4.28 13.32 5.39
C THR A 76 4.41 12.32 4.25
N LEU A 77 5.26 12.61 3.25
CA LEU A 77 5.85 11.51 2.48
C LEU A 77 6.54 10.60 3.50
N HIS A 78 5.94 9.45 3.80
CA HIS A 78 6.41 8.56 4.84
C HIS A 78 7.87 8.22 4.49
N ARG A 79 8.80 8.42 5.43
CA ARG A 79 10.25 8.14 5.23
C ARG A 79 10.46 6.72 4.69
N GLN A 80 9.51 5.83 4.91
CA GLN A 80 9.45 4.47 4.37
C GLN A 80 9.50 4.44 2.83
N TRP A 81 8.77 5.30 2.10
CA TRP A 81 8.82 5.34 0.62
C TRP A 81 10.09 6.02 0.09
N VAL A 82 10.55 7.09 0.74
CA VAL A 82 11.82 7.74 0.37
C VAL A 82 13.00 6.79 0.59
N ASN A 83 12.97 5.98 1.65
CA ASN A 83 13.92 4.90 1.87
C ASN A 83 13.82 3.81 0.81
N LEU A 84 12.60 3.50 0.34
CA LEU A 84 12.39 2.55 -0.76
C LEU A 84 13.04 3.09 -2.05
N LYS A 85 12.79 4.35 -2.41
CA LYS A 85 13.42 5.00 -3.59
C LYS A 85 14.94 5.10 -3.48
N SER A 86 15.49 5.46 -2.32
CA SER A 86 16.94 5.53 -2.13
C SER A 86 17.61 4.16 -2.11
N ALA A 87 16.85 3.10 -1.81
CA ALA A 87 17.29 1.71 -1.84
C ALA A 87 17.17 1.02 -3.21
N ILE A 88 16.37 1.54 -4.16
CA ILE A 88 16.15 0.88 -5.46
C ILE A 88 17.36 1.03 -6.40
N THR A 89 18.10 2.14 -6.36
CA THR A 89 19.32 2.31 -7.17
C THR A 89 20.42 1.34 -6.74
N GLY A 90 20.70 0.34 -7.58
CA GLY A 90 21.85 -0.57 -7.45
C GLY A 90 21.63 -1.82 -6.59
N ARG A 91 20.40 -2.15 -6.18
CA ARG A 91 20.08 -3.38 -5.44
C ARG A 91 19.60 -4.51 -6.35
N ASP A 92 19.75 -5.75 -5.86
CA ASP A 92 19.26 -6.95 -6.53
C ASP A 92 17.75 -7.17 -6.32
N ASP A 93 17.17 -8.06 -7.14
CA ASP A 93 15.73 -8.40 -7.17
C ASP A 93 15.14 -8.73 -5.80
N GLU A 94 15.90 -9.44 -4.97
CA GLU A 94 15.47 -9.89 -3.65
C GLU A 94 15.29 -8.70 -2.71
N SER A 95 16.24 -7.78 -2.72
CA SER A 95 16.20 -6.60 -1.84
C SER A 95 15.04 -5.67 -2.16
N ILE A 96 14.63 -5.60 -3.43
CA ILE A 96 13.47 -4.82 -3.86
C ILE A 96 12.19 -5.50 -3.38
N LEU A 97 12.08 -6.82 -3.56
CA LEU A 97 10.93 -7.58 -3.06
C LEU A 97 10.83 -7.56 -1.52
N GLU A 98 11.96 -7.51 -0.80
CA GLU A 98 11.99 -7.30 0.66
C GLU A 98 11.44 -5.92 1.06
N GLU A 99 11.81 -4.87 0.34
CA GLU A 99 11.27 -3.53 0.58
C GLU A 99 9.77 -3.47 0.27
N CYS A 100 9.33 -4.04 -0.88
CA CYS A 100 7.91 -4.04 -1.23
C CYS A 100 7.12 -4.91 -0.19
N GLU A 101 7.67 -6.03 0.34
CA GLU A 101 7.04 -6.83 1.43
C GLU A 101 6.95 -6.02 2.74
N ARG A 102 7.98 -5.27 3.11
CA ARG A 102 7.94 -4.40 4.29
C ARG A 102 6.87 -3.31 4.18
N GLY A 103 6.68 -2.76 2.98
CA GLY A 103 5.58 -1.84 2.69
C GLY A 103 4.21 -2.48 2.89
N GLU A 104 4.04 -3.71 2.42
CA GLU A 104 2.81 -4.48 2.60
C GLU A 104 2.55 -4.85 4.06
N ASP A 105 3.58 -5.19 4.84
CA ASP A 105 3.44 -5.40 6.30
C ASP A 105 2.90 -4.15 7.01
N ALA A 106 3.35 -2.97 6.60
CA ALA A 106 2.84 -1.71 7.14
C ALA A 106 1.35 -1.51 6.80
N ALA A 107 0.95 -1.82 5.56
CA ALA A 107 -0.45 -1.79 5.14
C ALA A 107 -1.30 -2.79 5.93
N VAL A 108 -0.86 -4.06 6.05
CA VAL A 108 -1.54 -5.09 6.85
C VAL A 108 -1.80 -4.63 8.27
N ASN A 109 -0.80 -4.02 8.91
CA ASN A 109 -0.92 -3.54 10.29
C ASN A 109 -1.92 -2.38 10.42
N ALA A 110 -1.93 -1.46 9.46
CA ALA A 110 -2.84 -0.32 9.50
C ALA A 110 -4.30 -0.72 9.25
N TYR A 111 -4.56 -1.59 8.27
CA TYR A 111 -5.90 -2.12 8.03
C TYR A 111 -6.38 -2.94 9.24
N ARG A 112 -5.52 -3.76 9.84
CA ARG A 112 -5.85 -4.49 11.07
C ARG A 112 -6.19 -3.55 12.22
N LYS A 113 -5.42 -2.47 12.41
CA LYS A 113 -5.69 -1.44 13.41
C LYS A 113 -7.05 -0.79 13.16
N ALA A 114 -7.32 -0.35 11.93
CA ALA A 114 -8.61 0.27 11.58
C ALA A 114 -9.79 -0.68 11.84
N LEU A 115 -9.66 -1.96 11.49
CA LEU A 115 -10.71 -2.97 11.73
C LEU A 115 -10.94 -3.31 13.20
N SER A 116 -9.98 -2.99 14.09
CA SER A 116 -10.15 -3.13 15.53
C SER A 116 -10.99 -2.01 16.17
N GLU A 117 -11.22 -0.93 15.44
CA GLU A 117 -12.07 0.18 15.88
C GLU A 117 -13.57 -0.15 15.75
N ASP A 118 -14.39 0.62 16.46
CA ASP A 118 -15.86 0.55 16.40
C ASP A 118 -16.41 1.27 15.16
N LEU A 119 -16.24 0.63 14.00
CA LEU A 119 -16.65 1.13 12.68
C LEU A 119 -18.14 0.87 12.37
N PRO A 120 -18.85 1.84 11.76
CA PRO A 120 -20.13 1.58 11.10
C PRO A 120 -20.05 0.43 10.09
N THR A 121 -21.10 -0.37 9.99
CA THR A 121 -21.11 -1.62 9.18
C THR A 121 -20.73 -1.38 7.72
N ASP A 122 -21.26 -0.33 7.11
CA ASP A 122 -21.00 0.03 5.71
C ASP A 122 -19.51 0.37 5.47
N ILE A 123 -18.88 1.09 6.40
CA ILE A 123 -17.46 1.43 6.32
C ILE A 123 -16.59 0.21 6.61
N ARG A 124 -16.95 -0.59 7.61
CA ARG A 124 -16.26 -1.84 7.94
C ARG A 124 -16.16 -2.75 6.72
N LEU A 125 -17.26 -2.92 5.97
CA LEU A 125 -17.28 -3.77 4.77
C LEU A 125 -16.29 -3.30 3.69
N VAL A 126 -16.14 -1.98 3.50
CA VAL A 126 -15.16 -1.43 2.55
C VAL A 126 -13.73 -1.74 3.00
N ILE A 127 -13.43 -1.50 4.29
CA ILE A 127 -12.10 -1.74 4.86
C ILE A 127 -11.76 -3.23 4.86
N GLU A 128 -12.71 -4.12 5.17
CA GLU A 128 -12.51 -5.58 5.13
C GLU A 128 -12.19 -6.06 3.73
N ARG A 129 -12.94 -5.60 2.72
CA ARG A 129 -12.68 -5.93 1.31
C ARG A 129 -11.28 -5.51 0.88
N GLN A 130 -10.89 -4.28 1.21
CA GLN A 130 -9.55 -3.76 0.91
C GLN A 130 -8.47 -4.55 1.68
N TYR A 131 -8.71 -4.90 2.95
CA TYR A 131 -7.78 -5.69 3.76
C TYR A 131 -7.50 -7.06 3.17
N GLN A 132 -8.52 -7.74 2.62
CA GLN A 132 -8.31 -9.01 1.90
C GLN A 132 -7.41 -8.83 0.67
N GLY A 133 -7.56 -7.72 -0.06
CA GLY A 133 -6.67 -7.37 -1.18
C GLY A 133 -5.21 -7.17 -0.74
N VAL A 134 -5.00 -6.47 0.38
CA VAL A 134 -3.67 -6.27 0.98
C VAL A 134 -3.05 -7.60 1.41
N LEU A 135 -3.80 -8.49 2.08
CA LEU A 135 -3.28 -9.80 2.48
C LEU A 135 -2.88 -10.66 1.27
N ALA A 136 -3.71 -10.69 0.24
CA ALA A 136 -3.41 -11.44 -0.98
C ALA A 136 -2.17 -10.89 -1.70
N ASN A 137 -1.99 -9.56 -1.70
CA ASN A 137 -0.80 -8.94 -2.27
C ASN A 137 0.46 -9.25 -1.47
N HIS A 138 0.38 -9.04 -0.17
CA HIS A 138 1.44 -9.35 0.77
C HIS A 138 1.98 -10.78 0.52
N ASP A 139 1.09 -11.77 0.42
CA ASP A 139 1.48 -13.16 0.16
C ASP A 139 2.09 -13.37 -1.25
N LYS A 140 1.60 -12.64 -2.25
CA LYS A 140 2.16 -12.69 -3.61
C LYS A 140 3.59 -12.13 -3.65
N VAL A 141 3.84 -10.99 -3.02
CA VAL A 141 5.19 -10.38 -2.94
C VAL A 141 6.14 -11.30 -2.19
N ARG A 142 5.70 -11.85 -1.05
CA ARG A 142 6.48 -12.83 -0.28
C ARG A 142 6.84 -14.07 -1.10
N SER A 143 5.90 -14.62 -1.88
CA SER A 143 6.16 -15.76 -2.77
C SER A 143 7.23 -15.43 -3.80
N LEU A 144 7.10 -14.28 -4.48
CA LEU A 144 8.08 -13.82 -5.46
C LEU A 144 9.47 -13.65 -4.84
N ARG A 145 9.56 -13.04 -3.65
CA ARG A 145 10.83 -12.89 -2.91
C ARG A 145 11.49 -14.25 -2.67
N ASN A 146 10.70 -15.21 -2.19
CA ASN A 146 11.20 -16.55 -1.88
C ASN A 146 11.67 -17.29 -3.15
N GLU A 147 10.97 -17.13 -4.28
CA GLU A 147 11.39 -17.68 -5.58
C GLU A 147 12.73 -17.09 -6.05
N VAL A 148 12.90 -15.77 -5.94
CA VAL A 148 14.16 -15.08 -6.29
C VAL A 148 15.30 -15.56 -5.40
N ARG A 149 15.08 -15.63 -4.09
CA ARG A 149 16.07 -16.15 -3.12
C ARG A 149 16.48 -17.59 -3.43
N ALA A 150 15.52 -18.46 -3.78
CA ALA A 150 15.79 -19.83 -4.15
C ALA A 150 16.65 -19.94 -5.42
N ARG A 151 16.41 -19.10 -6.43
CA ARG A 151 17.22 -19.07 -7.67
C ARG A 151 18.65 -18.61 -7.44
N LYS A 152 18.90 -17.71 -6.49
CA LYS A 152 20.27 -17.27 -6.14
C LYS A 152 21.09 -18.33 -5.41
N THR A 153 20.42 -19.27 -4.74
CA THR A 153 21.06 -20.29 -3.89
C THR A 153 21.22 -21.65 -4.59
N ALA A 154 20.63 -21.80 -5.78
CA ALA A 154 20.76 -22.97 -6.67
C ALA A 154 21.93 -22.82 -7.64
#